data_AF-A0A7V6A636-F1
#
_entry.id   AF-A0A7V6A636-F1
#
_cell.length_a   1.000
_cell.length_b   1.000
_cell.length_c   1.000
_cell.angle_alpha   90.00
_cell.angle_beta   90.00
_cell.angle_gamma   90.00
#
_symmetry.space_group_name_H-M   'P 1'
#
loop_
_entity.id
_entity.type
_entity.pdbx_description
1 polymer ?
#
loop_
_entity_poly.entity_id
_entity_poly.type
_entity_poly.pdbx_seq_one_letter_code
_entity_poly.pdbx_strand_id
1 'polypeptide(L)'
;IDGIYVTPLVEGGEIIERVKDRVLGRTALEDVVDPHTGEILVPANEEIDEEAAARIEDAGIEKVWIRSVLTCQTKWGVCAKCYGRDLAHGTQVNIGEAIGILAAQSIGEPGTQLTMRTFHIGGTASRRAEQSRHLARVSGRVKFENVRSVEDRFHELVNLSRLGEIVILSDKGIERERYPLTYGAHLKVRDGQDVVPGQVLAEWDPFTNPMLTEVGGIIKFGDILEAMQERVDPVTGKVSRLIIEAKDPDLRPRISVKDESGQTARIPGSVAYARYFMPVGAILMVNEGDEVFPGDVIAKIPRETMKTKDITGGLPRVAELFEVRKPKETAIISEINGVVSFGRHIKGKRKIVVTPEVGKPKEYLIPKGKHVAVQEGDYIRAGEPLMDGSANPHDILNISGLKELARYLVDEVQEVYRLQGVKINDKHIEVIVRQMLRRVRVVEPGDTDFLIGEQVEKWAFEEKNEEAIRQGKRPATGEPLLLGITKASLTTDSWISAASFQETTKVLADAAVQGKVDGLRGLKENVIMGRLIPAGTGLPQYREVDIQLAQEYEGEQAEPLPEATAPVALPGAGAELPAS
;
A
#
# COMPACT_ATOMS: atom_id res chain seq x y z
N ILE A 1 -7.68 13.42 -20.71
CA ILE A 1 -6.55 12.49 -20.41
C ILE A 1 -6.56 12.30 -18.92
N ASP A 2 -6.38 11.06 -18.43
CA ASP A 2 -6.50 10.76 -17.01
C ASP A 2 -5.24 10.07 -16.48
N GLY A 3 -4.94 10.23 -15.19
CA GLY A 3 -3.75 9.69 -14.55
C GLY A 3 -3.96 9.39 -13.06
N ILE A 4 -2.86 9.04 -12.40
CA ILE A 4 -2.82 8.74 -10.97
C ILE A 4 -1.72 9.55 -10.29
N TYR A 5 -1.92 9.85 -9.02
CA TYR A 5 -0.85 10.36 -8.17
C TYR A 5 -0.01 9.19 -7.64
N VAL A 6 1.30 9.32 -7.76
CA VAL A 6 2.26 8.44 -7.11
C VAL A 6 2.82 9.15 -5.87
N THR A 7 2.81 8.43 -4.76
CA THR A 7 3.31 8.86 -3.45
C THR A 7 4.41 7.91 -2.99
N PRO A 8 5.29 8.32 -2.04
CA PRO A 8 6.24 7.38 -1.47
C PRO A 8 5.49 6.21 -0.81
N LEU A 9 6.06 5.02 -0.90
CA LEU A 9 5.53 3.84 -0.23
C LEU A 9 6.00 3.87 1.23
N VAL A 10 5.06 4.02 2.16
CA VAL A 10 5.34 4.14 3.60
C VAL A 10 4.70 2.97 4.35
N GLU A 11 5.49 2.26 5.16
CA GLU A 11 5.00 1.21 6.04
C GLU A 11 5.42 1.50 7.49
N GLY A 12 4.46 1.54 8.42
CA GLY A 12 4.77 1.70 9.85
C GLY A 12 5.52 2.98 10.22
N GLY A 13 5.49 3.99 9.35
CA GLY A 13 6.24 5.24 9.49
C GLY A 13 7.61 5.25 8.81
N GLU A 14 8.02 4.17 8.14
CA GLU A 14 9.24 4.09 7.34
C GLU A 14 8.94 4.22 5.84
N ILE A 15 9.72 5.03 5.13
CA ILE A 15 9.65 5.13 3.66
C ILE A 15 10.42 3.95 3.05
N ILE A 16 9.69 2.95 2.54
CA ILE A 16 10.25 1.78 1.83
C ILE A 16 10.77 2.19 0.45
N GLU A 17 9.98 3.00 -0.26
CA GLU A 17 10.29 3.41 -1.63
C GLU A 17 9.98 4.89 -1.82
N ARG A 18 10.97 5.64 -2.32
CA ARG A 18 10.84 7.08 -2.55
C ARG A 18 10.10 7.35 -3.85
N VAL A 19 9.54 8.55 -3.99
CA VAL A 19 8.84 8.99 -5.19
C VAL A 19 9.71 8.83 -6.43
N LYS A 20 10.99 9.23 -6.36
CA LYS A 20 11.93 9.17 -7.49
C LYS A 20 11.99 7.78 -8.15
N ASP A 21 12.04 6.72 -7.34
CA ASP A 21 12.23 5.36 -7.82
C ASP A 21 10.93 4.84 -8.46
N ARG A 22 9.78 5.29 -7.96
CA ARG A 22 8.45 4.92 -8.48
C ARG A 22 8.10 5.65 -9.78
N VAL A 23 8.53 6.91 -9.93
CA VAL A 23 8.21 7.74 -11.11
C VAL A 23 9.21 7.58 -12.25
N LEU A 24 10.38 7.00 -12.01
CA LEU A 24 11.41 6.81 -13.03
C LEU A 24 10.88 6.03 -14.25
N GLY A 25 11.12 6.58 -15.44
CA GLY A 25 10.67 6.01 -16.72
C GLY A 25 9.15 6.00 -16.89
N ARG A 26 8.42 6.84 -16.14
CA ARG A 26 7.00 7.16 -16.36
C ARG A 26 6.86 8.47 -17.10
N THR A 27 5.66 8.76 -17.60
CA THR A 27 5.36 10.01 -18.29
C THR A 27 4.54 10.92 -17.39
N ALA A 28 4.97 12.17 -17.22
CA ALA A 28 4.23 13.18 -16.46
C ALA A 28 2.89 13.49 -17.15
N LEU A 29 1.80 13.61 -16.38
CA LEU A 29 0.51 14.01 -16.95
C LEU A 29 0.42 15.53 -17.13
N GLU A 30 0.87 16.26 -16.10
CA GLU A 30 0.87 17.72 -16.02
C GLU A 30 2.30 18.20 -15.80
N ASP A 31 2.53 19.51 -15.96
CA ASP A 31 3.82 20.12 -15.68
C ASP A 31 4.17 19.91 -14.20
N VAL A 32 5.29 19.25 -13.95
CA VAL A 32 5.83 19.09 -12.60
C VAL A 32 6.62 20.35 -12.28
N VAL A 33 6.03 21.23 -11.48
CA VAL A 33 6.61 22.53 -11.12
C VAL A 33 7.26 22.43 -9.75
N ASP A 34 8.43 23.03 -9.60
CA ASP A 34 9.03 23.25 -8.27
C ASP A 34 8.18 24.28 -7.50
N PRO A 35 7.65 23.92 -6.33
CA PRO A 35 6.78 24.81 -5.55
C PRO A 35 7.47 26.10 -5.06
N HIS A 36 8.80 26.18 -5.07
CA HIS A 36 9.56 27.32 -4.56
C HIS A 36 10.01 28.29 -5.66
N THR A 37 10.57 27.74 -6.74
CA THR A 37 11.10 28.54 -7.85
C THR A 37 10.03 28.85 -8.90
N GLY A 38 8.96 28.03 -8.96
CA GLY A 38 7.98 28.07 -10.04
C GLY A 38 8.55 27.56 -11.37
N GLU A 39 9.75 26.98 -11.37
CA GLU A 39 10.38 26.40 -12.55
C GLU A 39 9.75 25.05 -12.89
N ILE A 40 9.52 24.80 -14.17
CA ILE A 40 9.04 23.51 -14.65
C ILE A 40 10.19 22.52 -14.63
N LEU A 41 10.12 21.52 -13.74
CA LEU A 41 11.10 20.44 -13.66
C LEU A 41 10.90 19.45 -14.81
N VAL A 42 9.66 19.05 -15.05
CA VAL A 42 9.28 18.13 -16.13
C VAL A 42 8.02 18.64 -16.83
N PRO A 43 8.07 18.92 -18.13
CA PRO A 43 6.89 19.29 -18.90
C PRO A 43 5.85 18.16 -18.98
N ALA A 44 4.59 18.55 -19.18
CA ALA A 44 3.49 17.63 -19.38
C ALA A 44 3.73 16.73 -20.61
N ASN A 45 3.47 15.43 -20.44
CA ASN A 45 3.68 14.37 -21.44
C ASN A 45 5.13 14.05 -21.80
N GLU A 46 6.11 14.50 -21.01
CA GLU A 46 7.50 14.07 -21.12
C GLU A 46 7.82 12.92 -20.16
N GLU A 47 8.85 12.16 -20.53
CA GLU A 47 9.38 11.07 -19.72
C GLU A 47 10.16 11.64 -18.53
N ILE A 48 9.97 11.04 -17.35
CA ILE A 48 10.74 11.34 -16.16
C ILE A 48 11.98 10.46 -16.19
N ASP A 49 13.09 11.04 -16.64
CA ASP A 49 14.42 10.42 -16.65
C ASP A 49 15.11 10.52 -15.27
N GLU A 50 16.33 10.00 -15.17
CA GLU A 50 17.12 9.99 -13.95
C GLU A 50 17.44 11.42 -13.44
N GLU A 51 17.69 12.38 -14.35
CA GLU A 51 17.99 13.77 -13.99
C GLU A 51 16.74 14.51 -13.50
N ALA A 52 15.61 14.33 -14.18
CA ALA A 52 14.30 14.82 -13.76
C ALA A 52 13.89 14.23 -12.42
N ALA A 53 14.06 12.92 -12.22
CA ALA A 53 13.73 12.26 -10.95
C ALA A 53 14.58 12.80 -9.79
N ALA A 54 15.87 13.10 -10.02
CA ALA A 54 16.73 13.75 -9.03
C ALA A 54 16.25 15.17 -8.70
N ARG A 55 15.90 15.97 -9.72
CA ARG A 55 15.34 17.32 -9.52
C ARG A 55 14.03 17.31 -8.74
N ILE A 56 13.16 16.32 -8.98
CA ILE A 56 11.90 16.12 -8.24
C ILE A 56 12.19 15.81 -6.76
N GLU A 57 13.19 14.97 -6.47
CA GLU A 57 13.62 14.67 -5.10
C GLU A 57 14.20 15.90 -4.40
N ASP A 58 15.06 16.67 -5.08
CA ASP A 58 15.68 17.88 -4.53
C ASP A 58 14.66 19.00 -4.26
N ALA A 59 13.59 19.07 -5.06
CA ALA A 59 12.49 20.01 -4.87
C ALA A 59 11.54 19.61 -3.71
N GLY A 60 11.72 18.43 -3.09
CA GLY A 60 10.88 17.95 -1.99
C GLY A 60 9.47 17.56 -2.41
N ILE A 61 9.26 17.17 -3.68
CA ILE A 61 7.92 16.84 -4.19
C ILE A 61 7.52 15.43 -3.76
N GLU A 62 6.51 15.34 -2.89
CA GLU A 62 6.00 14.06 -2.38
C GLU A 62 4.94 13.40 -3.27
N LYS A 63 4.34 14.17 -4.19
CA LYS A 63 3.23 13.70 -5.03
C LYS A 63 3.44 14.14 -6.46
N VAL A 64 3.50 13.18 -7.38
CA VAL A 64 3.67 13.45 -8.81
C VAL A 64 2.50 12.88 -9.58
N TRP A 65 1.93 13.69 -10.47
CA TRP A 65 0.85 13.25 -11.35
C TRP A 65 1.44 12.58 -12.60
N ILE A 66 1.22 11.27 -12.73
CA ILE A 66 1.73 10.50 -13.87
C ILE A 66 0.60 9.92 -14.71
N ARG A 67 0.94 9.61 -15.97
CA ARG A 67 0.16 8.70 -16.80
C ARG A 67 0.41 7.27 -16.32
N SER A 68 -0.67 6.50 -16.23
CA SER A 68 -0.61 5.11 -15.77
C SER A 68 -1.29 4.18 -16.76
N VAL A 69 -0.90 2.90 -16.71
CA VAL A 69 -1.56 1.82 -17.42
C VAL A 69 -3.03 1.69 -16.99
N LEU A 70 -3.33 1.97 -15.71
CA LEU A 70 -4.67 1.84 -15.11
C LEU A 70 -5.70 2.78 -15.73
N THR A 71 -5.28 3.99 -16.11
CA THR A 71 -6.15 5.03 -16.68
C THR A 71 -6.10 5.07 -18.22
N CYS A 72 -5.41 4.11 -18.84
CA CYS A 72 -5.29 4.05 -20.28
C CYS A 72 -6.61 3.70 -20.96
N GLN A 73 -7.12 4.64 -21.77
CA GLN A 73 -8.39 4.54 -22.51
C GLN A 73 -8.29 3.73 -23.82
N THR A 74 -7.11 3.23 -24.19
CA THR A 74 -6.96 2.37 -25.37
C THR A 74 -7.81 1.11 -25.24
N LYS A 75 -8.74 0.90 -26.19
CA LYS A 75 -9.65 -0.27 -26.24
C LYS A 75 -8.89 -1.60 -26.21
N TRP A 76 -7.84 -1.72 -27.03
CA TRP A 76 -7.04 -2.92 -27.20
C TRP A 76 -5.58 -2.61 -26.90
N GLY A 77 -5.05 -3.15 -25.80
CA GLY A 77 -3.69 -2.86 -25.36
C GLY A 77 -3.57 -1.56 -24.56
N VAL A 78 -2.40 -0.93 -24.61
CA VAL A 78 -2.01 0.24 -23.81
C VAL A 78 -1.18 1.15 -24.71
N CYS A 79 -1.33 2.48 -24.59
CA CYS A 79 -0.52 3.42 -25.37
C CYS A 79 0.89 3.56 -24.79
N ALA A 80 1.88 3.87 -25.65
CA ALA A 80 3.28 4.00 -25.24
C ALA A 80 3.48 5.01 -24.09
N LYS A 81 2.78 6.15 -24.11
CA LYS A 81 2.86 7.18 -23.07
C LYS A 81 2.27 6.76 -21.71
N CYS A 82 1.34 5.82 -21.66
CA CYS A 82 0.79 5.32 -20.38
C CYS A 82 1.70 4.28 -19.73
N TYR A 83 2.54 3.59 -20.52
CA TYR A 83 3.52 2.63 -20.03
C TYR A 83 4.89 3.29 -19.74
N GLY A 84 5.28 4.24 -20.59
CA GLY A 84 6.54 4.99 -20.52
C GLY A 84 7.71 4.19 -21.10
N ARG A 85 8.81 4.16 -20.34
CA ARG A 85 10.06 3.48 -20.67
C ARG A 85 9.96 1.97 -20.58
N ASP A 86 10.55 1.28 -21.54
CA ASP A 86 10.90 -0.13 -21.41
C ASP A 86 12.14 -0.27 -20.51
N LEU A 87 12.00 -1.04 -19.45
CA LEU A 87 13.04 -1.23 -18.45
C LEU A 87 14.16 -2.17 -18.92
N ALA A 88 13.93 -2.96 -19.99
CA ALA A 88 14.94 -3.85 -20.54
C ALA A 88 15.96 -3.11 -21.43
N HIS A 89 15.47 -2.22 -22.30
CA HIS A 89 16.32 -1.49 -23.26
C HIS A 89 16.62 -0.05 -22.84
N GLY A 90 15.92 0.47 -21.85
CA GLY A 90 16.12 1.84 -21.37
C GLY A 90 15.66 2.91 -22.35
N THR A 91 14.79 2.59 -23.30
CA THR A 91 14.18 3.52 -24.26
C THR A 91 12.66 3.54 -24.09
N GLN A 92 11.97 4.48 -24.74
CA GLN A 92 10.51 4.47 -24.78
C GLN A 92 10.00 3.15 -25.38
N VAL A 93 8.93 2.60 -24.80
CA VAL A 93 8.38 1.31 -25.26
C VAL A 93 7.97 1.35 -26.73
N ASN A 94 8.37 0.31 -27.47
CA ASN A 94 8.03 0.16 -28.89
C ASN A 94 6.55 -0.20 -29.08
N ILE A 95 5.96 0.24 -30.19
CA ILE A 95 4.60 -0.16 -30.54
C ILE A 95 4.61 -1.66 -30.87
N GLY A 96 3.73 -2.42 -30.23
CA GLY A 96 3.66 -3.88 -30.39
C GLY A 96 4.43 -4.68 -29.35
N GLU A 97 5.09 -4.02 -28.40
CA GLU A 97 5.69 -4.72 -27.26
C GLU A 97 4.63 -5.46 -26.42
N ALA A 98 4.92 -6.71 -26.07
CA ALA A 98 3.97 -7.58 -25.37
C ALA A 98 4.02 -7.35 -23.85
N ILE A 99 3.75 -6.12 -23.40
CA ILE A 99 3.89 -5.68 -22.00
C ILE A 99 3.11 -6.54 -20.99
N GLY A 100 2.03 -7.20 -21.43
CA GLY A 100 1.25 -8.13 -20.60
C GLY A 100 2.02 -9.39 -20.23
N ILE A 101 2.79 -9.93 -21.17
CA ILE A 101 3.66 -11.10 -20.94
C ILE A 101 4.86 -10.68 -20.09
N LEU A 102 5.48 -9.54 -20.40
CA LEU A 102 6.59 -8.99 -19.61
C LEU A 102 6.16 -8.80 -18.14
N ALA A 103 5.03 -8.14 -17.91
CA ALA A 103 4.50 -7.95 -16.55
C ALA A 103 4.24 -9.27 -15.82
N ALA A 104 3.63 -10.26 -16.50
CA ALA A 104 3.37 -11.56 -15.90
C ALA A 104 4.68 -12.31 -15.53
N GLN A 105 5.71 -12.22 -16.37
CA GLN A 105 7.02 -12.83 -16.10
C GLN A 105 7.75 -12.12 -14.96
N SER A 106 7.80 -10.78 -14.98
CA SER A 106 8.45 -9.97 -13.94
C SER A 106 7.87 -10.17 -12.54
N ILE A 107 6.61 -10.61 -12.45
CA ILE A 107 5.94 -10.95 -11.18
C ILE A 107 6.08 -12.44 -10.87
N GLY A 108 5.85 -13.30 -11.88
CA GLY A 108 5.80 -14.75 -11.73
C GLY A 108 7.14 -15.40 -11.44
N GLU A 109 8.21 -15.03 -12.16
CA GLU A 109 9.54 -15.62 -11.97
C GLU A 109 10.06 -15.34 -10.54
N PRO A 110 10.11 -14.09 -10.05
CA PRO A 110 10.50 -13.86 -8.66
C PRO A 110 9.54 -14.53 -7.69
N GLY A 111 8.23 -14.59 -7.97
CA GLY A 111 7.26 -15.28 -7.13
C GLY A 111 7.59 -16.77 -6.91
N THR A 112 7.95 -17.49 -7.97
CA THR A 112 8.38 -18.90 -7.86
C THR A 112 9.71 -19.04 -7.11
N GLN A 113 10.64 -18.10 -7.32
CA GLN A 113 11.91 -18.08 -6.61
C GLN A 113 11.72 -17.84 -5.09
N LEU A 114 10.80 -16.94 -4.73
CA LEU A 114 10.45 -16.68 -3.33
C LEU A 114 9.93 -17.94 -2.65
N THR A 115 9.01 -18.66 -3.28
CA THR A 115 8.51 -19.91 -2.70
C THR A 115 9.60 -20.93 -2.45
N MET A 116 10.62 -21.03 -3.32
CA MET A 116 11.74 -21.94 -3.08
C MET A 116 12.66 -21.48 -1.93
N ARG A 117 12.86 -20.16 -1.75
CA ARG A 117 13.73 -19.59 -0.70
C ARG A 117 13.09 -19.62 0.68
N THR A 118 11.78 -19.34 0.80
CA THR A 118 11.09 -19.20 2.09
C THR A 118 11.15 -20.47 2.95
N PHE A 119 11.11 -21.66 2.35
CA PHE A 119 11.16 -22.93 3.11
C PHE A 119 12.48 -23.19 3.84
N HIS A 120 13.57 -22.55 3.43
CA HIS A 120 14.91 -22.82 4.00
C HIS A 120 15.26 -21.90 5.19
N ILE A 121 14.51 -20.82 5.41
CA ILE A 121 14.77 -19.83 6.48
C ILE A 121 13.97 -20.16 7.76
N GLY A 122 13.01 -21.09 7.68
CA GLY A 122 12.11 -21.46 8.78
C GLY A 122 12.78 -21.97 10.07
N GLY A 123 14.09 -22.24 10.06
CA GLY A 123 14.86 -22.66 11.24
C GLY A 123 15.68 -21.56 11.94
N THR A 124 15.93 -20.42 11.30
CA THR A 124 16.70 -19.32 11.90
C THR A 124 15.93 -18.02 11.71
N ALA A 125 15.04 -17.72 12.65
CA ALA A 125 14.39 -16.43 12.76
C ALA A 125 15.45 -15.36 13.03
N SER A 126 16.12 -14.93 11.97
CA SER A 126 16.93 -13.72 11.98
C SER A 126 15.93 -12.59 12.12
N ARG A 127 15.67 -12.17 13.37
CA ARG A 127 14.99 -10.90 13.63
C ARG A 127 15.74 -9.86 12.82
N ARG A 128 15.19 -9.42 11.69
CA ARG A 128 15.53 -8.08 11.19
C ARG A 128 15.26 -7.18 12.38
N ALA A 129 16.31 -6.58 12.92
CA ALA A 129 16.18 -5.64 14.00
C ALA A 129 15.38 -4.46 13.44
N GLU A 130 14.10 -4.43 13.78
CA GLU A 130 13.25 -3.29 13.49
C GLU A 130 13.90 -2.06 14.11
N GLN A 131 14.07 -1.02 13.30
CA GLN A 131 14.70 0.21 13.76
C GLN A 131 13.70 0.92 14.67
N SER A 132 13.95 0.86 15.98
CA SER A 132 13.19 1.54 17.03
C SER A 132 13.41 3.05 17.07
N ARG A 133 13.97 3.63 15.99
CA ARG A 133 14.44 5.01 15.95
C ARG A 133 14.40 5.60 14.54
N HIS A 134 14.01 6.87 14.46
CA HIS A 134 14.19 7.68 13.26
C HIS A 134 15.56 8.36 13.28
N LEU A 135 16.31 8.23 12.20
CA LEU A 135 17.61 8.88 11.99
C LEU A 135 17.48 9.94 10.91
N ALA A 136 17.97 11.14 11.19
CA ALA A 136 18.08 12.20 10.18
C ALA A 136 19.01 11.73 9.06
N ARG A 137 18.58 11.75 7.81
CA ARG A 137 19.45 11.41 6.66
C ARG A 137 20.08 12.65 6.02
N VAL A 138 19.44 13.80 6.19
CA VAL A 138 19.86 15.09 5.66
C VAL A 138 20.11 16.08 6.81
N SER A 139 21.00 17.04 6.59
CA SER A 139 21.13 18.18 7.48
C SER A 139 20.01 19.19 7.23
N GLY A 140 19.54 19.83 8.29
CA GLY A 140 18.52 20.86 8.20
C GLY A 140 17.95 21.25 9.56
N ARG A 141 16.96 22.13 9.57
CA ARG A 141 16.24 22.58 10.76
C ARG A 141 14.97 21.77 10.97
N VAL A 142 14.80 21.22 12.15
CA VAL A 142 13.59 20.49 12.54
C VAL A 142 12.42 21.44 12.71
N LYS A 143 11.26 21.06 12.17
CA LYS A 143 9.96 21.69 12.39
C LYS A 143 8.96 20.62 12.80
N PHE A 144 8.22 20.86 13.87
CA PHE A 144 7.13 19.98 14.31
C PHE A 144 5.81 20.36 13.64
N GLU A 145 5.16 19.41 12.98
CA GLU A 145 3.82 19.58 12.42
C GLU A 145 2.82 18.67 13.13
N ASN A 146 1.73 19.26 13.64
CA ASN A 146 0.69 18.55 14.41
C ASN A 146 1.23 17.75 15.61
N VAL A 147 2.39 18.13 16.15
CA VAL A 147 2.98 17.50 17.32
C VAL A 147 2.56 18.24 18.59
N ARG A 148 1.88 17.53 19.47
CA ARG A 148 1.75 17.86 20.88
C ARG A 148 2.68 16.98 21.67
N SER A 149 3.55 17.59 22.47
CA SER A 149 4.50 16.89 23.32
C SER A 149 4.36 17.34 24.77
N VAL A 150 4.75 16.45 25.68
CA VAL A 150 4.91 16.74 27.11
C VAL A 150 6.32 16.39 27.53
N GLU A 151 6.84 17.08 28.53
CA GLU A 151 8.11 16.74 29.16
C GLU A 151 7.86 15.71 30.27
N ASP A 152 8.57 14.58 30.19
CA ASP A 152 8.61 13.56 31.24
C ASP A 152 9.50 14.02 32.41
N ARG A 153 9.51 13.26 33.51
CA ARG A 153 10.34 13.45 34.72
C ARG A 153 11.83 13.62 34.45
N PHE A 154 12.32 13.12 33.30
CA PHE A 154 13.71 13.22 32.87
C PHE A 154 13.97 14.40 31.91
N HIS A 155 13.00 15.31 31.75
CA HIS A 155 13.02 16.40 30.78
C HIS A 155 13.17 15.94 29.31
N GLU A 156 12.75 14.71 29.03
CA GLU A 156 12.63 14.20 27.66
C GLU A 156 11.25 14.54 27.10
N LEU A 157 11.20 14.92 25.82
CA LEU A 157 9.94 15.21 25.13
C LEU A 157 9.30 13.92 24.66
N VAL A 158 8.04 13.69 25.01
CA VAL A 158 7.26 12.53 24.59
C VAL A 158 6.11 12.99 23.69
N ASN A 159 5.96 12.36 22.52
CA ASN A 159 4.90 12.68 21.57
C ASN A 159 3.53 12.13 22.03
N LEU A 160 2.53 12.99 22.11
CA LEU A 160 1.13 12.65 22.42
C LEU A 160 0.22 12.66 21.19
N SER A 161 0.75 13.01 20.01
CA SER A 161 -0.05 13.14 18.79
C SER A 161 0.05 11.89 17.92
N ARG A 162 -1.08 11.39 17.43
CA ARG A 162 -1.14 10.25 16.50
C ARG A 162 -0.79 10.60 15.06
N LEU A 163 -0.98 11.86 14.67
CA LEU A 163 -0.71 12.40 13.33
C LEU A 163 0.42 13.44 13.37
N GLY A 164 1.25 13.41 14.42
CA GLY A 164 2.38 14.32 14.54
C GLY A 164 3.51 13.91 13.60
N GLU A 165 4.21 14.86 13.00
CA GLU A 165 5.30 14.60 12.07
C GLU A 165 6.48 15.53 12.35
N ILE A 166 7.70 15.02 12.19
CA ILE A 166 8.93 15.83 12.17
C ILE A 166 9.26 16.13 10.72
N VAL A 167 9.33 17.41 10.39
CA VAL A 167 9.77 17.89 9.07
C VAL A 167 11.16 18.47 9.21
N ILE A 168 12.09 18.06 8.35
CA ILE A 168 13.43 18.66 8.26
C ILE A 168 13.41 19.68 7.12
N LEU A 169 13.64 20.95 7.47
CA LEU A 169 13.75 22.08 6.54
C LEU A 169 15.21 22.31 6.13
N SER A 170 15.46 22.66 4.88
CA SER A 170 16.74 23.20 4.43
C SER A 170 16.96 24.63 4.96
N ASP A 171 18.19 25.16 4.83
CA ASP A 171 18.54 26.55 5.15
C ASP A 171 17.67 27.59 4.41
N LYS A 172 17.07 27.19 3.28
CA LYS A 172 16.14 27.99 2.47
C LYS A 172 14.67 27.85 2.89
N GLY A 173 14.36 27.10 3.95
CA GLY A 173 12.99 26.83 4.41
C GLY A 173 12.24 25.76 3.63
N ILE A 174 12.93 25.01 2.76
CA ILE A 174 12.37 23.93 1.93
C ILE A 174 12.23 22.65 2.75
N GLU A 175 11.05 22.04 2.77
CA GLU A 175 10.84 20.71 3.35
C GLU A 175 11.64 19.67 2.58
N ARG A 176 12.60 19.02 3.23
CA ARG A 176 13.42 17.95 2.62
C ARG A 176 12.92 16.56 2.97
N GLU A 177 12.59 16.35 4.24
CA GLU A 177 12.14 15.04 4.71
C GLU A 177 11.08 15.20 5.79
N ARG A 178 10.14 14.25 5.82
CA ARG A 178 9.05 14.17 6.78
C ARG A 178 9.08 12.79 7.43
N TYR A 179 9.03 12.77 8.75
CA TYR A 179 9.08 11.57 9.58
C TYR A 179 7.80 11.51 10.42
N PRO A 180 6.86 10.60 10.11
CA PRO A 180 5.67 10.43 10.93
C PRO A 180 6.05 9.92 12.32
N LEU A 181 5.53 10.57 13.35
CA LEU A 181 5.83 10.20 14.73
C LEU A 181 4.81 9.21 15.26
N THR A 182 5.32 8.13 15.85
CA THR A 182 4.49 7.20 16.61
C THR A 182 4.04 7.84 17.92
N TYR A 183 2.81 7.56 18.34
CA TYR A 183 2.30 7.97 19.66
C TYR A 183 3.18 7.37 20.78
N GLY A 184 3.66 8.23 21.66
CA GLY A 184 4.58 7.90 22.73
C GLY A 184 6.03 7.69 22.34
N ALA A 185 6.42 8.13 21.14
CA ALA A 185 7.83 8.23 20.80
C ALA A 185 8.53 9.31 21.65
N HIS A 186 9.73 8.98 22.14
CA HIS A 186 10.65 9.90 22.79
C HIS A 186 11.35 10.74 21.71
N LEU A 187 11.08 12.04 21.69
CA LEU A 187 11.69 12.99 20.78
C LEU A 187 13.06 13.39 21.34
N LYS A 188 14.13 13.12 20.60
CA LYS A 188 15.52 13.45 20.97
C LYS A 188 15.95 14.81 20.43
N VAL A 189 15.08 15.48 19.67
CA VAL A 189 15.29 16.81 19.09
C VAL A 189 14.15 17.76 19.50
N ARG A 190 14.42 19.06 19.45
CA ARG A 190 13.44 20.13 19.73
C ARG A 190 12.99 20.82 18.45
N ASP A 191 11.81 21.44 18.50
CA ASP A 191 11.31 22.27 17.40
C ASP A 191 12.28 23.45 17.15
N GLY A 192 12.64 23.66 15.88
CA GLY A 192 13.61 24.66 15.44
C GLY A 192 15.09 24.26 15.60
N GLN A 193 15.40 23.05 16.08
CA GLN A 193 16.79 22.58 16.25
C GLN A 193 17.42 22.18 14.91
N ASP A 194 18.68 22.57 14.68
CA ASP A 194 19.45 22.10 13.54
C ASP A 194 19.98 20.67 13.80
N VAL A 195 19.82 19.79 12.81
CA VAL A 195 20.20 18.37 12.86
C VAL A 195 21.20 18.03 11.76
N VAL A 196 22.05 17.04 12.05
CA VAL A 196 23.04 16.50 11.12
C VAL A 196 22.66 15.07 10.69
N PRO A 197 23.09 14.61 9.50
CA PRO A 197 22.91 13.23 9.06
C PRO A 197 23.44 12.24 10.10
N GLY A 198 22.65 11.22 10.43
CA GLY A 198 22.93 10.20 11.44
C GLY A 198 22.42 10.52 12.85
N GLN A 199 21.90 11.73 13.09
CA GLN A 199 21.35 12.10 14.40
C GLN A 199 19.99 11.43 14.65
N VAL A 200 19.75 10.95 15.87
CA VAL A 200 18.46 10.36 16.27
C VAL A 200 17.44 11.47 16.45
N LEU A 201 16.31 11.37 15.75
CA LEU A 201 15.18 12.30 15.82
C LEU A 201 14.18 11.86 16.88
N ALA A 202 13.77 10.60 16.83
CA ALA A 202 12.79 10.01 17.73
C ALA A 202 13.09 8.53 17.97
N GLU A 203 12.69 8.02 19.14
CA GLU A 203 12.88 6.63 19.56
C GLU A 203 11.60 6.09 20.20
N TRP A 204 11.23 4.84 19.93
CA TRP A 204 10.04 4.21 20.50
C TRP A 204 10.23 2.69 20.68
N ASP A 205 9.37 2.07 21.47
CA ASP A 205 9.33 0.61 21.60
C ASP A 205 8.54 0.01 20.42
N PRO A 206 9.16 -0.79 19.53
CA PRO A 206 8.45 -1.33 18.37
C PRO A 206 7.42 -2.41 18.75
N PHE A 207 7.59 -3.07 19.90
CA PHE A 207 6.78 -4.24 20.27
C PHE A 207 5.53 -3.88 21.07
N THR A 208 5.43 -2.64 21.55
CA THR A 208 4.32 -2.22 22.40
C THR A 208 3.77 -0.87 21.98
N ASN A 209 2.45 -0.72 22.00
CA ASN A 209 1.80 0.58 21.94
C ASN A 209 1.71 1.10 23.38
N PRO A 210 2.47 2.16 23.75
CA PRO A 210 2.38 2.72 25.08
C PRO A 210 1.07 3.51 25.23
N MET A 211 0.41 3.33 26.36
CA MET A 211 -0.64 4.22 26.85
C MET A 211 0.00 5.18 27.85
N LEU A 212 -0.07 6.46 27.56
CA LEU A 212 0.59 7.53 28.32
C LEU A 212 -0.42 8.38 29.07
N THR A 213 0.00 9.02 30.15
CA THR A 213 -0.77 10.09 30.79
C THR A 213 -0.31 11.47 30.33
N GLU A 214 -1.25 12.38 30.09
CA GLU A 214 -0.97 13.79 29.74
C GLU A 214 -0.82 14.69 30.98
N VAL A 215 -1.24 14.19 32.14
CA VAL A 215 -1.26 14.93 33.41
C VAL A 215 -0.57 14.15 34.50
N GLY A 216 0.07 14.88 35.42
CA GLY A 216 0.60 14.32 36.64
C GLY A 216 -0.48 14.18 37.71
N GLY A 217 -0.30 13.21 38.61
CA GLY A 217 -1.20 12.98 39.73
C GLY A 217 -1.15 11.55 40.25
N ILE A 218 -2.15 11.18 41.07
CA ILE A 218 -2.22 9.87 41.71
C ILE A 218 -3.13 8.94 40.91
N ILE A 219 -2.66 7.73 40.62
CA ILE A 219 -3.45 6.74 39.90
C ILE A 219 -4.54 6.16 40.81
N LYS A 220 -5.77 6.13 40.28
CA LYS A 220 -6.88 5.35 40.83
C LYS A 220 -7.43 4.37 39.81
N PHE A 221 -7.62 3.13 40.24
CA PHE A 221 -8.24 2.10 39.42
C PHE A 221 -9.77 2.18 39.50
N GLY A 222 -10.42 1.97 38.36
CA GLY A 222 -11.85 1.75 38.27
C GLY A 222 -12.10 0.47 37.48
N ASP A 223 -12.84 -0.47 38.04
CA ASP A 223 -13.26 -1.72 37.40
C ASP A 223 -12.09 -2.62 36.90
N ILE A 224 -10.85 -2.37 37.34
CA ILE A 224 -9.65 -3.14 36.96
C ILE A 224 -9.44 -4.37 37.84
N LEU A 225 -9.74 -4.29 39.15
CA LEU A 225 -9.44 -5.35 40.10
C LEU A 225 -10.12 -6.69 39.75
N GLU A 226 -11.31 -6.65 39.15
CA GLU A 226 -12.05 -7.84 38.71
C GLU A 226 -11.66 -8.31 37.30
N ALA A 227 -10.91 -7.48 36.56
CA ALA A 227 -10.50 -7.70 35.18
C ALA A 227 -8.96 -7.81 35.03
N MET A 228 -8.24 -8.04 36.13
CA MET A 228 -6.78 -8.11 36.15
C MET A 228 -6.32 -9.52 36.54
N GLN A 229 -5.37 -10.06 35.78
CA GLN A 229 -4.72 -11.32 36.09
C GLN A 229 -3.20 -11.14 36.07
N GLU A 230 -2.53 -11.68 37.09
CA GLU A 230 -1.07 -11.74 37.11
C GLU A 230 -0.60 -12.93 36.27
N ARG A 231 0.25 -12.63 35.27
CA ARG A 231 0.88 -13.62 34.41
C ARG A 231 2.38 -13.58 34.62
N VAL A 232 2.94 -14.71 35.00
CA VAL A 232 4.40 -14.87 35.08
C VAL A 232 4.91 -15.19 33.68
N ASP A 233 5.85 -14.39 33.19
CA ASP A 233 6.56 -14.70 31.95
C ASP A 233 7.52 -15.88 32.20
N PRO A 234 7.35 -17.02 31.51
CA PRO A 234 8.18 -18.21 31.71
C PRO A 234 9.65 -18.01 31.35
N VAL A 235 9.99 -16.99 30.55
CA VAL A 235 11.37 -16.71 30.12
C VAL A 235 12.06 -15.75 31.09
N THR A 236 11.39 -14.65 31.45
CA THR A 236 12.01 -13.58 32.27
C THR A 236 11.75 -13.74 33.77
N GLY A 237 10.80 -14.59 34.16
CA GLY A 237 10.35 -14.74 35.56
C GLY A 237 9.64 -13.51 36.12
N LYS A 238 9.42 -12.47 35.30
CA LYS A 238 8.74 -11.25 35.72
C LYS A 238 7.23 -11.46 35.76
N VAL A 239 6.61 -11.00 36.83
CA VAL A 239 5.15 -10.97 36.97
C VAL A 239 4.65 -9.74 36.22
N SER A 240 3.88 -9.95 35.16
CA SER A 240 3.20 -8.90 34.40
C SER A 240 1.71 -8.94 34.71
N ARG A 241 1.10 -7.79 34.95
CA ARG A 241 -0.34 -7.70 35.23
C ARG A 241 -1.09 -7.42 33.94
N LEU A 242 -1.88 -8.38 33.49
CA LEU A 242 -2.61 -8.34 32.23
C LEU A 242 -4.09 -8.05 32.49
N ILE A 243 -4.67 -7.15 31.71
CA ILE A 243 -6.12 -6.96 31.66
C ILE A 243 -6.74 -8.12 30.88
N ILE A 244 -7.63 -8.86 31.53
CA ILE A 244 -8.40 -9.95 30.95
C ILE A 244 -9.86 -9.53 30.74
N GLU A 245 -10.61 -10.35 30.02
CA GLU A 245 -12.05 -10.13 29.87
C GLU A 245 -12.74 -10.25 31.23
N ALA A 246 -13.45 -9.19 31.64
CA ALA A 246 -14.28 -9.19 32.84
C ALA A 246 -15.47 -10.14 32.65
N LYS A 247 -15.82 -10.88 33.70
CA LYS A 247 -16.99 -11.78 33.68
C LYS A 247 -18.30 -11.01 33.54
N ASP A 248 -18.35 -9.79 34.05
CA ASP A 248 -19.47 -8.88 33.89
C ASP A 248 -19.24 -7.96 32.67
N PRO A 249 -20.13 -7.97 31.66
CA PRO A 249 -20.01 -7.16 30.46
C PRO A 249 -20.18 -5.64 30.68
N ASP A 250 -20.67 -5.20 31.84
CA ASP A 250 -20.86 -3.77 32.16
C ASP A 250 -19.61 -3.12 32.79
N LEU A 251 -18.66 -3.92 33.28
CA LEU A 251 -17.40 -3.42 33.84
C LEU A 251 -16.51 -2.82 32.75
N ARG A 252 -16.03 -1.59 32.99
CA ARG A 252 -15.15 -0.87 32.06
C ARG A 252 -13.82 -0.56 32.75
N PRO A 253 -12.83 -1.48 32.68
CA PRO A 253 -11.54 -1.28 33.32
C PRO A 253 -10.92 0.03 32.84
N ARG A 254 -10.59 0.91 33.79
CA ARG A 254 -10.07 2.25 33.53
C ARG A 254 -9.08 2.69 34.60
N ILE A 255 -8.11 3.49 34.18
CA ILE A 255 -7.18 4.20 35.04
C ILE A 255 -7.59 5.67 35.03
N SER A 256 -7.79 6.25 36.20
CA SER A 256 -8.05 7.69 36.36
C SER A 256 -6.90 8.34 37.09
N VAL A 257 -6.39 9.44 36.57
CA VAL A 257 -5.37 10.25 37.27
C VAL A 257 -6.07 11.30 38.10
N LYS A 258 -5.75 11.34 39.39
CA LYS A 258 -6.34 12.27 40.36
C LYS A 258 -5.39 13.41 40.69
N ASP A 259 -5.95 14.60 40.79
CA ASP A 259 -5.25 15.76 41.34
C ASP A 259 -5.11 15.66 42.87
N GLU A 260 -4.40 16.62 43.46
CA GLU A 260 -4.21 16.74 44.92
C GLU A 260 -5.54 16.89 45.68
N SER A 261 -6.62 17.33 45.01
CA SER A 261 -7.96 17.44 45.59
C SER A 261 -8.75 16.13 45.57
N GLY A 262 -8.18 15.06 45.00
CA GLY A 262 -8.79 13.75 44.87
C GLY A 262 -9.84 13.64 43.77
N GLN A 263 -10.01 14.68 42.96
CA GLN A 263 -10.87 14.68 41.77
C GLN A 263 -10.08 14.21 40.55
N THR A 264 -10.76 13.73 39.52
CA THR A 264 -10.07 13.34 38.28
C THR A 264 -9.49 14.59 37.63
N ALA A 265 -8.18 14.59 37.40
CA ALA A 265 -7.49 15.70 36.77
C ALA A 265 -8.06 15.97 35.38
N ARG A 266 -8.11 17.24 34.99
CA ARG A 266 -8.58 17.65 33.66
C ARG A 266 -7.41 17.73 32.70
N ILE A 267 -7.59 17.22 31.49
CA ILE A 267 -6.53 17.24 30.47
C ILE A 267 -6.33 18.69 29.98
N PRO A 268 -5.09 19.22 30.00
CA PRO A 268 -4.77 20.55 29.50
C PRO A 268 -5.21 20.70 28.04
N GLY A 269 -6.02 21.72 27.75
CA GLY A 269 -6.51 21.97 26.38
C GLY A 269 -7.70 21.13 25.93
N SER A 270 -8.28 20.29 26.81
CA SER A 270 -9.50 19.52 26.52
C SER A 270 -10.58 19.68 27.61
N VAL A 271 -11.83 19.39 27.25
CA VAL A 271 -12.96 19.28 28.20
C VAL A 271 -12.97 17.90 28.88
N ALA A 272 -12.15 16.97 28.41
CA ALA A 272 -12.07 15.62 28.92
C ALA A 272 -11.29 15.53 30.25
N TYR A 273 -11.72 14.59 31.09
CA TYR A 273 -11.00 14.17 32.29
C TYR A 273 -9.95 13.13 31.94
N ALA A 274 -8.85 13.07 32.71
CA ALA A 274 -7.78 12.09 32.58
C ALA A 274 -8.25 10.69 33.01
N ARG A 275 -9.09 10.09 32.17
CA ARG A 275 -9.65 8.74 32.31
C ARG A 275 -9.26 7.91 31.10
N TYR A 276 -8.43 6.92 31.31
CA TYR A 276 -7.90 6.04 30.28
C TYR A 276 -8.55 4.67 30.41
N PHE A 277 -9.35 4.27 29.42
CA PHE A 277 -9.96 2.94 29.38
C PHE A 277 -8.95 1.90 28.92
N MET A 278 -8.84 0.80 29.65
CA MET A 278 -7.86 -0.25 29.38
C MET A 278 -8.47 -1.34 28.48
N PRO A 279 -7.87 -1.63 27.31
CA PRO A 279 -8.31 -2.74 26.49
C PRO A 279 -7.87 -4.09 27.09
N VAL A 280 -8.59 -5.16 26.72
CA VAL A 280 -8.18 -6.53 27.01
C VAL A 280 -6.82 -6.80 26.36
N GLY A 281 -5.92 -7.45 27.09
CA GLY A 281 -4.54 -7.69 26.67
C GLY A 281 -3.54 -6.59 27.01
N ALA A 282 -3.99 -5.45 27.56
CA ALA A 282 -3.08 -4.42 28.07
C ALA A 282 -2.29 -4.92 29.29
N ILE A 283 -0.98 -4.68 29.30
CA ILE A 283 -0.10 -4.92 30.44
C ILE A 283 0.00 -3.63 31.25
N LEU A 284 -0.42 -3.68 32.51
CA LEU A 284 -0.33 -2.53 33.42
C LEU A 284 1.13 -2.31 33.85
N MET A 285 1.58 -1.06 33.78
CA MET A 285 2.93 -0.66 34.21
C MET A 285 2.96 0.01 35.59
N VAL A 286 1.78 0.28 36.14
CA VAL A 286 1.57 1.10 37.35
C VAL A 286 0.64 0.40 38.34
N ASN A 287 0.72 0.78 39.61
CA ASN A 287 -0.14 0.33 40.70
C ASN A 287 -1.18 1.40 41.07
N GLU A 288 -2.23 0.98 41.78
CA GLU A 288 -3.14 1.93 42.42
C GLU A 288 -2.41 2.70 43.53
N GLY A 289 -2.51 4.02 43.52
CA GLY A 289 -1.81 4.91 44.45
C GLY A 289 -0.45 5.40 43.98
N ASP A 290 0.07 4.92 42.85
CA ASP A 290 1.33 5.41 42.29
C ASP A 290 1.18 6.87 41.81
N GLU A 291 2.21 7.67 42.06
CA GLU A 291 2.35 9.02 41.53
C GLU A 291 2.94 8.95 40.11
N VAL A 292 2.26 9.59 39.16
CA VAL A 292 2.67 9.67 37.75
C VAL A 292 2.91 11.10 37.33
N PHE A 293 3.80 11.27 36.35
CA PHE A 293 4.10 12.53 35.70
C PHE A 293 3.56 12.53 34.26
N PRO A 294 3.33 13.71 33.66
CA PRO A 294 3.01 13.79 32.23
C PRO A 294 4.06 13.04 31.39
N GLY A 295 3.63 12.21 30.45
CA GLY A 295 4.52 11.39 29.63
C GLY A 295 4.81 9.99 30.18
N ASP A 296 4.39 9.67 31.41
CA ASP A 296 4.57 8.33 31.97
C ASP A 296 3.68 7.28 31.30
N VAL A 297 4.24 6.08 31.11
CA VAL A 297 3.54 4.91 30.56
C VAL A 297 2.70 4.25 31.65
N ILE A 298 1.38 4.35 31.55
CA ILE A 298 0.42 3.72 32.47
C ILE A 298 0.12 2.25 32.09
N ALA A 299 0.14 1.94 30.80
CA ALA A 299 -0.04 0.58 30.30
C ALA A 299 0.69 0.39 28.97
N LYS A 300 1.07 -0.84 28.67
CA LYS A 300 1.64 -1.24 27.38
C LYS A 300 0.71 -2.25 26.75
N ILE A 301 0.30 -2.00 25.50
CA ILE A 301 -0.44 -2.99 24.73
C ILE A 301 0.58 -3.71 23.87
N PRO A 302 0.85 -5.01 24.10
CA PRO A 302 1.68 -5.79 23.20
C PRO A 302 1.06 -5.74 21.81
N ARG A 303 1.85 -5.39 20.80
CA ARG A 303 1.40 -5.57 19.42
C ARG A 303 1.41 -7.07 19.14
N GLU A 304 0.30 -7.76 19.43
CA GLU A 304 0.12 -9.18 19.07
C GLU A 304 0.39 -9.41 17.57
N THR A 305 0.14 -8.39 16.76
CA THR A 305 0.37 -8.31 15.32
C THR A 305 1.83 -8.32 14.87
N MET A 306 2.82 -8.15 15.77
CA MET A 306 4.24 -8.33 15.38
C MET A 306 4.74 -9.77 15.56
N LYS A 307 3.91 -10.67 16.10
CA LYS A 307 3.95 -12.06 15.64
C LYS A 307 3.40 -12.06 14.22
N THR A 308 4.29 -11.69 13.28
CA THR A 308 4.09 -11.80 11.84
C THR A 308 2.73 -11.22 11.38
N LYS A 309 2.68 -9.91 11.05
CA LYS A 309 2.10 -9.51 9.75
C LYS A 309 2.67 -10.55 8.80
N ASP A 310 1.88 -11.52 8.35
CA ASP A 310 2.32 -12.86 7.92
C ASP A 310 3.50 -12.75 6.91
N ILE A 311 4.75 -12.59 7.39
CA ILE A 311 5.96 -12.51 6.56
C ILE A 311 6.19 -13.90 5.97
N THR A 312 5.68 -14.93 6.65
CA THR A 312 5.49 -16.30 6.17
C THR A 312 4.45 -16.42 5.05
N GLY A 313 3.64 -15.39 4.81
CA GLY A 313 2.64 -15.34 3.77
C GLY A 313 3.16 -15.00 2.39
N GLY A 314 4.43 -14.59 2.22
CA GLY A 314 5.12 -14.31 0.94
C GLY A 314 4.24 -14.32 -0.31
N LEU A 315 4.35 -15.36 -1.13
CA LEU A 315 3.50 -15.55 -2.31
C LEU A 315 2.01 -15.79 -2.00
N PRO A 316 1.61 -16.58 -0.95
CA PRO A 316 0.20 -16.71 -0.57
C PRO A 316 -0.58 -15.41 -0.42
N ARG A 317 0.02 -14.35 0.13
CA ARG A 317 -0.61 -13.03 0.27
C ARG A 317 -0.79 -12.35 -1.08
N VAL A 318 0.22 -12.38 -1.94
CA VAL A 318 0.12 -11.89 -3.33
C VAL A 318 -0.98 -12.63 -4.10
N ALA A 319 -1.06 -13.95 -3.92
CA ALA A 319 -2.12 -14.76 -4.51
C ALA A 319 -3.52 -14.40 -3.95
N GLU A 320 -3.62 -14.10 -2.65
CA GLU A 320 -4.87 -13.62 -2.03
C GLU A 320 -5.35 -12.32 -2.67
N LEU A 321 -4.42 -11.37 -2.89
CA LEU A 321 -4.70 -10.07 -3.51
C LEU A 321 -5.13 -10.22 -4.97
N PHE A 322 -4.39 -10.99 -5.79
CA PHE A 322 -4.72 -11.20 -7.20
C PHE A 322 -5.98 -12.06 -7.42
N GLU A 323 -6.35 -12.92 -6.46
CA GLU A 323 -7.62 -13.65 -6.49
C GLU A 323 -8.77 -12.90 -5.81
N VAL A 324 -8.52 -11.70 -5.26
CA VAL A 324 -9.51 -10.87 -4.56
C VAL A 324 -10.22 -11.68 -3.46
N ARG A 325 -9.44 -12.50 -2.74
CA ARG A 325 -9.96 -13.29 -1.64
C ARG A 325 -10.15 -12.40 -0.42
N LYS A 326 -11.19 -12.66 0.35
CA LYS A 326 -11.43 -11.95 1.61
C LYS A 326 -10.33 -12.34 2.61
N PRO A 327 -9.62 -11.36 3.21
CA PRO A 327 -8.62 -11.64 4.23
C PRO A 327 -9.24 -12.35 5.45
N LYS A 328 -8.48 -13.24 6.07
CA LYS A 328 -8.90 -13.94 7.30
C LYS A 328 -9.22 -12.94 8.42
N GLU A 329 -8.39 -11.90 8.55
CA GLU A 329 -8.58 -10.79 9.47
C GLU A 329 -8.86 -9.51 8.69
N THR A 330 -10.14 -9.27 8.41
CA THR A 330 -10.58 -8.09 7.64
C THR A 330 -10.69 -6.87 8.54
N ALA A 331 -9.98 -5.79 8.22
CA ALA A 331 -10.20 -4.48 8.85
C ALA A 331 -11.56 -3.92 8.42
N ILE A 332 -12.30 -3.39 9.40
CA ILE A 332 -13.56 -2.70 9.14
C ILE A 332 -13.21 -1.23 8.88
N ILE A 333 -13.49 -0.75 7.67
CA ILE A 333 -13.25 0.64 7.27
C ILE A 333 -14.54 1.47 7.37
N SER A 334 -14.40 2.76 7.68
CA SER A 334 -15.53 3.68 7.67
C SER A 334 -15.96 4.01 6.24
N GLU A 335 -17.26 4.10 6.01
CA GLU A 335 -17.84 4.48 4.71
C GLU A 335 -18.20 5.96 4.66
N ILE A 336 -18.21 6.63 5.81
CA ILE A 336 -18.60 8.02 5.95
C ILE A 336 -17.56 8.79 6.77
N ASN A 337 -17.43 10.08 6.47
CA ASN A 337 -16.68 11.00 7.30
C ASN A 337 -17.50 11.33 8.55
N GLY A 338 -16.89 11.41 9.73
CA GLY A 338 -17.61 11.83 10.91
C GLY A 338 -16.89 11.56 12.22
N VAL A 339 -17.58 11.90 13.31
CA VAL A 339 -17.07 11.72 14.67
C VAL A 339 -17.48 10.34 15.19
N VAL A 340 -16.51 9.63 15.77
CA VAL A 340 -16.66 8.29 16.32
C VAL A 340 -17.29 8.35 17.71
N SER A 341 -18.31 7.51 17.94
CA SER A 341 -18.92 7.28 19.25
C SER A 341 -19.12 5.79 19.50
N PHE A 342 -19.11 5.35 20.75
CA PHE A 342 -19.32 3.93 21.07
C PHE A 342 -20.76 3.67 21.50
N GLY A 343 -21.45 2.82 20.75
CA GLY A 343 -22.79 2.36 21.09
C GLY A 343 -22.81 1.24 22.13
N ARG A 344 -24.01 0.81 22.53
CA ARG A 344 -24.18 -0.38 23.38
C ARG A 344 -23.67 -1.63 22.69
N HIS A 345 -23.02 -2.51 23.45
CA HIS A 345 -22.55 -3.80 22.95
C HIS A 345 -23.74 -4.69 22.58
N ILE A 346 -23.65 -5.38 21.44
CA ILE A 346 -24.69 -6.28 20.95
C ILE A 346 -24.04 -7.65 20.75
N LYS A 347 -24.55 -8.68 21.44
CA LYS A 347 -24.19 -10.11 21.23
C LYS A 347 -22.69 -10.36 20.98
N GLY A 348 -21.82 -9.92 21.91
CA GLY A 348 -20.38 -10.16 21.79
C GLY A 348 -19.66 -9.32 20.73
N LYS A 349 -20.30 -8.27 20.20
CA LYS A 349 -19.69 -7.28 19.30
C LYS A 349 -19.77 -5.89 19.91
N ARG A 350 -18.71 -5.09 19.74
CA ARG A 350 -18.64 -3.67 20.08
C ARG A 350 -19.20 -2.87 18.92
N LYS A 351 -20.16 -1.99 19.24
CA LYS A 351 -20.82 -1.12 18.26
C LYS A 351 -20.09 0.21 18.23
N ILE A 352 -19.61 0.59 17.05
CA ILE A 352 -19.06 1.92 16.78
C ILE A 352 -20.08 2.66 15.92
N VAL A 353 -20.39 3.90 16.27
CA VAL A 353 -21.30 4.76 15.53
C VAL A 353 -20.53 5.98 15.05
N VAL A 354 -20.42 6.13 13.74
CA VAL A 354 -19.79 7.28 13.09
C VAL A 354 -20.89 8.25 12.74
N THR A 355 -20.81 9.48 13.24
CA THR A 355 -21.82 10.52 13.03
C THR A 355 -21.26 11.60 12.10
N PRO A 356 -21.78 11.77 10.88
CA PRO A 356 -21.34 12.82 9.97
C PRO A 356 -21.89 14.18 10.43
N GLU A 357 -21.26 15.28 10.00
CA GLU A 357 -21.77 16.63 10.25
C GLU A 357 -23.15 16.86 9.61
N VAL A 358 -23.37 16.25 8.44
CA VAL A 358 -24.63 16.29 7.70
C VAL A 358 -24.97 14.87 7.25
N GLY A 359 -26.08 14.31 7.73
CA GLY A 359 -26.56 12.99 7.30
C GLY A 359 -26.98 12.09 8.44
N LYS A 360 -27.16 10.79 8.13
CA LYS A 360 -27.53 9.77 9.12
C LYS A 360 -26.27 9.13 9.71
N PRO A 361 -26.23 8.86 11.03
CA PRO A 361 -25.14 8.12 11.63
C PRO A 361 -25.10 6.69 11.09
N LYS A 362 -23.88 6.16 10.92
CA LYS A 362 -23.65 4.80 10.44
C LYS A 362 -23.02 3.94 11.52
N GLU A 363 -23.50 2.71 11.62
CA GLU A 363 -23.15 1.79 12.70
C GLU A 363 -22.26 0.64 12.18
N TYR A 364 -21.16 0.41 12.87
CA TYR A 364 -20.16 -0.62 12.59
C TYR A 364 -20.08 -1.59 13.76
N LEU A 365 -19.95 -2.89 13.48
CA LEU A 365 -19.91 -3.94 14.50
C LEU A 365 -18.55 -4.64 14.50
N ILE A 366 -17.74 -4.36 15.51
CA ILE A 366 -16.43 -4.96 15.70
C ILE A 366 -16.55 -6.16 16.66
N PRO A 367 -16.02 -7.35 16.33
CA PRO A 367 -15.97 -8.48 17.27
C PRO A 367 -15.24 -8.11 18.57
N LYS A 368 -15.78 -8.54 19.73
CA LYS A 368 -15.06 -8.37 21.01
C LYS A 368 -13.73 -9.14 20.97
N GLY A 369 -12.69 -8.57 21.56
CA GLY A 369 -11.32 -9.12 21.59
C GLY A 369 -10.41 -8.64 20.47
N LYS A 370 -10.93 -7.93 19.45
CA LYS A 370 -10.10 -7.28 18.43
C LYS A 370 -9.72 -5.85 18.85
N HIS A 371 -8.50 -5.44 18.49
CA HIS A 371 -7.99 -4.10 18.78
C HIS A 371 -8.68 -3.05 17.90
N VAL A 372 -9.19 -2.00 18.53
CA VAL A 372 -9.88 -0.89 17.87
C VAL A 372 -8.87 0.24 17.69
N ALA A 373 -8.66 0.69 16.46
CA ALA A 373 -7.68 1.73 16.14
C ALA A 373 -8.12 3.14 16.57
N VAL A 374 -9.44 3.35 16.72
CA VAL A 374 -10.07 4.65 16.95
C VAL A 374 -10.57 4.83 18.38
N GLN A 375 -10.57 6.07 18.87
CA GLN A 375 -11.12 6.47 20.17
C GLN A 375 -12.43 7.25 20.05
N GLU A 376 -13.10 7.44 21.18
CA GLU A 376 -14.36 8.18 21.24
C GLU A 376 -14.09 9.67 21.06
N GLY A 377 -14.78 10.30 20.11
CA GLY A 377 -14.56 11.70 19.74
C GLY A 377 -13.57 11.91 18.60
N ASP A 378 -12.90 10.87 18.11
CA ASP A 378 -12.01 10.98 16.95
C ASP A 378 -12.83 11.32 15.69
N TYR A 379 -12.33 12.24 14.89
CA TYR A 379 -12.86 12.51 13.54
C TYR A 379 -12.16 11.60 12.55
N ILE A 380 -12.92 10.77 11.85
CA ILE A 380 -12.40 9.84 10.85
C ILE A 380 -12.93 10.17 9.47
N ARG A 381 -12.13 9.83 8.46
CA ARG A 381 -12.51 9.95 7.05
C ARG A 381 -13.05 8.62 6.50
N ALA A 382 -13.84 8.72 5.45
CA ALA A 382 -14.28 7.57 4.68
C ALA A 382 -13.04 6.86 4.10
N GLY A 383 -13.00 5.54 4.26
CA GLY A 383 -11.87 4.66 3.91
C GLY A 383 -10.93 4.36 5.08
N GLU A 384 -10.99 5.09 6.20
CA GLU A 384 -10.09 4.86 7.33
C GLU A 384 -10.48 3.61 8.15
N PRO A 385 -9.51 2.78 8.57
CA PRO A 385 -9.77 1.57 9.34
C PRO A 385 -10.15 1.88 10.80
N LEU A 386 -11.25 1.29 11.26
CA LEU A 386 -11.73 1.34 12.65
C LEU A 386 -11.08 0.27 13.53
N MET A 387 -10.56 -0.79 12.91
CA MET A 387 -10.02 -1.98 13.54
C MET A 387 -8.76 -2.42 12.80
N ASP A 388 -7.79 -2.97 13.53
CA ASP A 388 -6.60 -3.55 12.94
C ASP A 388 -6.96 -4.77 12.07
N GLY A 389 -6.31 -4.89 10.92
CA GLY A 389 -6.50 -5.99 9.96
C GLY A 389 -6.16 -5.55 8.53
N SER A 390 -6.25 -6.48 7.59
CA SER A 390 -6.11 -6.16 6.16
C SER A 390 -7.41 -5.59 5.61
N ALA A 391 -7.34 -4.52 4.85
CA ALA A 391 -8.51 -3.98 4.17
C ALA A 391 -9.02 -4.97 3.11
N ASN A 392 -10.34 -5.04 2.95
CA ASN A 392 -10.98 -5.84 1.90
C ASN A 392 -11.08 -5.00 0.61
N PRO A 393 -10.51 -5.46 -0.52
CA PRO A 393 -10.55 -4.73 -1.78
C PRO A 393 -11.96 -4.34 -2.25
N HIS A 394 -12.98 -5.17 -1.97
CA HIS A 394 -14.36 -4.83 -2.34
C HIS A 394 -14.91 -3.64 -1.57
N ASP A 395 -14.51 -3.47 -0.32
CA ASP A 395 -14.99 -2.38 0.51
C ASP A 395 -14.31 -1.07 0.06
N ILE A 396 -13.03 -1.13 -0.31
CA ILE A 396 -12.29 0.00 -0.91
C ILE A 396 -12.92 0.45 -2.22
N LEU A 397 -13.32 -0.49 -3.10
CA LEU A 397 -13.98 -0.16 -4.36
C LEU A 397 -15.25 0.66 -4.16
N ASN A 398 -16.07 0.24 -3.19
CA ASN A 398 -17.37 0.85 -2.93
C ASN A 398 -17.26 2.24 -2.29
N ILE A 399 -16.21 2.47 -1.50
CA ILE A 399 -16.06 3.70 -0.71
C ILE A 399 -15.18 4.73 -1.44
N SER A 400 -14.00 4.30 -1.89
CA SER A 400 -12.95 5.19 -2.40
C SER A 400 -12.86 5.17 -3.93
N GLY A 401 -13.54 4.22 -4.58
CA GLY A 401 -13.61 4.11 -6.04
C GLY A 401 -12.43 3.37 -6.67
N LEU A 402 -12.41 3.35 -8.01
CA LEU A 402 -11.53 2.48 -8.79
C LEU A 402 -10.05 2.87 -8.70
N LYS A 403 -9.73 4.17 -8.73
CA LYS A 403 -8.34 4.66 -8.68
C LYS A 403 -7.67 4.29 -7.36
N GLU A 404 -8.39 4.51 -6.26
CA GLU A 404 -7.91 4.21 -4.92
C GLU A 404 -7.74 2.72 -4.69
N LEU A 405 -8.70 1.90 -5.14
CA LEU A 405 -8.54 0.46 -5.14
C LEU A 405 -7.30 0.01 -5.94
N ALA A 406 -7.13 0.55 -7.15
CA ALA A 406 -6.02 0.11 -8.00
C ALA A 406 -4.68 0.48 -7.38
N ARG A 407 -4.57 1.68 -6.80
CA ARG A 407 -3.40 2.12 -6.02
C ARG A 407 -3.15 1.19 -4.83
N TYR A 408 -4.18 0.89 -4.03
CA TYR A 408 -4.08 -0.03 -2.90
C TYR A 408 -3.55 -1.40 -3.30
N LEU A 409 -4.06 -1.99 -4.40
CA LEU A 409 -3.60 -3.28 -4.89
C LEU A 409 -2.14 -3.24 -5.35
N VAL A 410 -1.73 -2.16 -6.01
CA VAL A 410 -0.32 -1.98 -6.43
C VAL A 410 0.59 -1.86 -5.21
N ASP A 411 0.25 -1.01 -4.25
CA ASP A 411 1.04 -0.74 -3.06
C ASP A 411 1.19 -2.00 -2.18
N GLU A 412 0.11 -2.75 -1.93
CA GLU A 412 0.16 -3.98 -1.12
C GLU A 412 0.99 -5.09 -1.79
N VAL A 413 0.87 -5.28 -3.10
CA VAL A 413 1.68 -6.28 -3.82
C VAL A 413 3.15 -5.84 -3.82
N GLN A 414 3.42 -4.55 -4.04
CA GLN A 414 4.76 -3.99 -4.04
C GLN A 414 5.43 -4.14 -2.67
N GLU A 415 4.72 -3.87 -1.57
CA GLU A 415 5.19 -4.07 -0.20
C GLU A 415 5.66 -5.51 0.02
N VAL A 416 4.87 -6.51 -0.40
CA VAL A 416 5.23 -7.92 -0.22
C VAL A 416 6.51 -8.28 -0.99
N TYR A 417 6.64 -7.87 -2.25
CA TYR A 417 7.86 -8.15 -3.03
C TYR A 417 9.09 -7.43 -2.45
N ARG A 418 8.92 -6.18 -1.99
CA ARG A 418 10.00 -5.38 -1.39
C ARG A 418 10.46 -5.93 -0.05
N LEU A 419 9.55 -6.38 0.80
CA LEU A 419 9.88 -7.06 2.07
C LEU A 419 10.76 -8.29 1.82
N GLN A 420 10.54 -8.99 0.71
CA GLN A 420 11.34 -10.14 0.29
C GLN A 420 12.62 -9.75 -0.48
N GLY A 421 12.91 -8.46 -0.64
CA GLY A 421 14.11 -7.94 -1.29
C GLY A 421 14.07 -7.95 -2.81
N VAL A 422 12.91 -8.20 -3.43
CA VAL A 422 12.73 -8.15 -4.88
C VAL A 422 12.21 -6.77 -5.26
N LYS A 423 12.93 -6.07 -6.14
CA LYS A 423 12.50 -4.78 -6.68
C LYS A 423 11.74 -5.02 -7.99
N ILE A 424 10.45 -4.73 -7.99
CA ILE A 424 9.60 -4.73 -9.19
C ILE A 424 9.13 -3.30 -9.42
N ASN A 425 8.97 -2.90 -10.67
CA ASN A 425 8.36 -1.61 -11.00
C ASN A 425 6.83 -1.72 -11.01
N ASP A 426 6.15 -0.74 -10.43
CA ASP A 426 4.69 -0.66 -10.32
C ASP A 426 3.97 -0.89 -11.66
N LYS A 427 4.59 -0.54 -12.80
CA LYS A 427 3.97 -0.67 -14.13
C LYS A 427 3.57 -2.10 -14.44
N HIS A 428 4.33 -3.08 -13.96
CA HIS A 428 4.03 -4.49 -14.16
C HIS A 428 2.80 -4.91 -13.34
N ILE A 429 2.68 -4.44 -12.09
CA ILE A 429 1.54 -4.75 -11.24
C ILE A 429 0.27 -4.05 -11.77
N GLU A 430 0.40 -2.79 -12.20
CA GLU A 430 -0.69 -2.03 -12.83
C GLU A 430 -1.28 -2.76 -14.05
N VAL A 431 -0.44 -3.40 -14.89
CA VAL A 431 -0.90 -4.18 -16.04
C VAL A 431 -1.82 -5.32 -15.60
N ILE A 432 -1.51 -6.00 -14.50
CA ILE A 432 -2.34 -7.09 -13.96
C ILE A 432 -3.61 -6.54 -13.31
N VAL A 433 -3.50 -5.50 -12.49
CA VAL A 433 -4.64 -4.85 -11.82
C VAL A 433 -5.63 -4.29 -12.86
N ARG A 434 -5.14 -3.77 -13.98
CA ARG A 434 -5.99 -3.36 -15.12
C ARG A 434 -6.84 -4.52 -15.66
N GLN A 435 -6.31 -5.74 -15.73
CA GLN A 435 -7.09 -6.90 -16.18
C GLN A 435 -8.16 -7.31 -15.15
N MET A 436 -7.90 -7.12 -13.86
CA MET A 436 -8.86 -7.41 -12.78
C MET A 436 -10.05 -6.43 -12.78
N LEU A 437 -9.85 -5.21 -13.28
CA LEU A 437 -10.82 -4.10 -13.30
C LEU A 437 -11.48 -3.88 -14.68
N ARG A 438 -11.36 -4.87 -15.57
CA ARG A 438 -11.76 -4.75 -16.98
C ARG A 438 -13.28 -4.78 -17.21
N ARG A 439 -14.06 -5.18 -16.21
CA ARG A 439 -15.50 -5.43 -16.33
C ARG A 439 -16.36 -4.49 -15.48
N VAL A 440 -17.58 -4.27 -15.96
CA VAL A 440 -18.62 -3.47 -15.32
C VAL A 440 -19.87 -4.34 -15.18
N ARG A 441 -20.56 -4.23 -14.05
CA ARG A 441 -21.86 -4.84 -13.83
C ARG A 441 -22.94 -3.80 -14.09
N VAL A 442 -23.87 -4.10 -14.97
CA VAL A 442 -24.99 -3.20 -15.29
C VAL A 442 -25.99 -3.20 -14.12
N VAL A 443 -26.26 -2.02 -13.56
CA VAL A 443 -27.26 -1.83 -12.50
C VAL A 443 -28.60 -1.46 -13.14
N GLU A 444 -28.58 -0.47 -14.03
CA GLU A 444 -29.74 -0.03 -14.79
C GLU A 444 -29.39 -0.01 -16.28
N PRO A 445 -30.10 -0.74 -17.15
CA PRO A 445 -29.77 -0.79 -18.57
C PRO A 445 -30.19 0.48 -19.33
N GLY A 446 -31.00 1.36 -18.75
CA GLY A 446 -31.55 2.52 -19.45
C GLY A 446 -32.34 2.08 -20.69
N ASP A 447 -32.05 2.71 -21.82
CA ASP A 447 -32.64 2.37 -23.14
C ASP A 447 -31.63 1.66 -24.05
N THR A 448 -30.58 1.05 -23.47
CA THR A 448 -29.59 0.22 -24.16
C THR A 448 -30.01 -1.25 -24.22
N ASP A 449 -29.30 -2.08 -24.99
CA ASP A 449 -29.57 -3.52 -25.08
C ASP A 449 -29.04 -4.35 -23.90
N PHE A 450 -28.55 -3.70 -22.83
CA PHE A 450 -28.00 -4.42 -21.69
C PHE A 450 -29.10 -5.04 -20.81
N LEU A 451 -28.73 -6.09 -20.07
CA LEU A 451 -29.58 -6.69 -19.04
C LEU A 451 -29.13 -6.28 -17.64
N ILE A 452 -30.09 -6.19 -16.71
CA ILE A 452 -29.79 -5.92 -15.30
C ILE A 452 -28.92 -7.05 -14.73
N GLY A 453 -27.81 -6.69 -14.11
CA GLY A 453 -26.83 -7.62 -13.54
C GLY A 453 -25.86 -8.24 -14.55
N GLU A 454 -26.00 -7.92 -15.84
CA GLU A 454 -25.07 -8.38 -16.88
C GLU A 454 -23.65 -7.88 -16.61
N GLN A 455 -22.66 -8.73 -16.87
CA GLN A 455 -21.24 -8.39 -16.73
C GLN A 455 -20.63 -8.23 -18.10
N VAL A 456 -20.31 -6.98 -18.43
CA VAL A 456 -19.79 -6.59 -19.73
C VAL A 456 -18.40 -5.99 -19.60
N GLU A 457 -17.66 -6.03 -20.70
CA GLU A 457 -16.38 -5.36 -20.83
C GLU A 457 -16.56 -3.84 -20.74
N LYS A 458 -15.68 -3.16 -20.00
CA LYS A 458 -15.78 -1.71 -19.74
C LYS A 458 -15.85 -0.89 -21.03
N TRP A 459 -15.01 -1.20 -22.01
CA TRP A 459 -14.99 -0.48 -23.29
C TRP A 459 -16.30 -0.64 -24.08
N ALA A 460 -16.91 -1.82 -24.03
CA ALA A 460 -18.16 -2.11 -24.73
C ALA A 460 -19.35 -1.41 -24.04
N PHE A 461 -19.31 -1.33 -22.71
CA PHE A 461 -20.25 -0.54 -21.92
C PHE A 461 -20.19 0.95 -22.26
N GLU A 462 -18.98 1.52 -22.28
CA GLU A 462 -18.74 2.92 -22.63
C GLU A 462 -19.20 3.24 -24.06
N GLU A 463 -18.85 2.39 -25.04
CA GLU A 463 -19.22 2.59 -26.45
C GLU A 463 -20.75 2.55 -26.68
N LYS A 464 -21.46 1.59 -26.09
CA LYS A 464 -22.93 1.53 -26.17
C LYS A 464 -23.60 2.72 -25.48
N ASN A 465 -23.04 3.19 -24.37
CA ASN A 465 -23.55 4.38 -23.70
C ASN A 465 -23.33 5.65 -24.53
N GLU A 466 -22.16 5.81 -25.15
CA GLU A 466 -21.89 6.93 -26.06
C GLU A 466 -22.83 6.91 -27.28
N GLU A 467 -23.17 5.72 -27.79
CA GLU A 467 -24.15 5.57 -28.86
C GLU A 467 -25.57 5.95 -28.41
N ALA A 468 -26.00 5.48 -27.23
CA ALA A 468 -27.30 5.83 -26.67
C ALA A 468 -27.43 7.35 -26.45
N ILE A 469 -26.38 7.98 -25.91
CA ILE A 469 -26.33 9.44 -25.71
C ILE A 469 -26.43 10.17 -27.06
N ARG A 470 -25.70 9.71 -28.09
CA ARG A 470 -25.80 10.27 -29.45
C ARG A 470 -27.20 10.16 -30.06
N GLN A 471 -27.94 9.12 -29.69
CA GLN A 471 -29.33 8.92 -30.11
C GLN A 471 -30.35 9.65 -29.21
N GLY A 472 -29.91 10.39 -28.19
CA GLY A 472 -30.78 11.07 -27.23
C GLY A 472 -31.53 10.13 -26.28
N LYS A 473 -31.08 8.88 -26.17
CA LYS A 473 -31.64 7.83 -25.30
C LYS A 473 -30.98 7.86 -23.92
N ARG A 474 -31.61 7.23 -22.92
CA ARG A 474 -31.02 7.12 -21.58
C ARG A 474 -29.88 6.09 -21.58
N PRO A 475 -28.66 6.46 -21.19
CA PRO A 475 -27.55 5.53 -21.09
C PRO A 475 -27.76 4.54 -19.95
N ALA A 476 -27.05 3.41 -19.99
CA ALA A 476 -27.02 2.46 -18.90
C ALA A 476 -26.12 2.95 -17.75
N THR A 477 -26.50 2.62 -16.53
CA THR A 477 -25.72 2.83 -15.31
C THR A 477 -25.11 1.50 -14.88
N GLY A 478 -23.82 1.51 -14.56
CA GLY A 478 -23.09 0.30 -14.16
C GLY A 478 -22.07 0.59 -13.07
N GLU A 479 -21.81 -0.43 -12.26
CA GLU A 479 -20.81 -0.40 -11.19
C GLU A 479 -19.57 -1.18 -11.62
N PRO A 480 -18.35 -0.67 -11.37
CA PRO A 480 -17.13 -1.42 -11.66
C PRO A 480 -17.11 -2.76 -10.93
N LEU A 481 -16.61 -3.80 -11.61
CA LEU A 481 -16.53 -5.13 -11.05
C LEU A 481 -15.07 -5.58 -10.91
N LEU A 482 -14.62 -5.70 -9.68
CA LEU A 482 -13.34 -6.31 -9.34
C LEU A 482 -13.44 -7.84 -9.38
N LEU A 483 -12.64 -8.49 -10.23
CA LEU A 483 -12.55 -9.94 -10.36
C LEU A 483 -11.12 -10.43 -10.11
N GLY A 484 -10.99 -11.57 -9.44
CA GLY A 484 -9.72 -12.29 -9.34
C GLY A 484 -9.22 -12.78 -10.71
N ILE A 485 -7.91 -12.93 -10.86
CA ILE A 485 -7.27 -13.26 -12.15
C ILE A 485 -7.78 -14.57 -12.77
N THR A 486 -8.11 -15.59 -11.96
CA THR A 486 -8.70 -16.85 -12.44
C THR A 486 -10.06 -16.59 -13.09
N LYS A 487 -10.93 -15.85 -12.39
CA LYS A 487 -12.28 -15.55 -12.89
C LYS A 487 -12.25 -14.60 -14.08
N ALA A 488 -11.39 -13.58 -14.05
CA ALA A 488 -11.18 -12.66 -15.16
C ALA A 488 -10.75 -13.40 -16.44
N SER A 489 -9.85 -14.39 -16.32
CA SER A 489 -9.33 -15.19 -17.44
C SER A 489 -10.38 -16.12 -18.06
N LEU A 490 -11.31 -16.66 -17.27
CA LEU A 490 -12.43 -17.47 -17.77
C LEU A 490 -13.51 -16.64 -18.49
N THR A 491 -13.60 -15.35 -18.14
CA THR A 491 -14.59 -14.42 -18.71
C THR A 491 -14.02 -13.57 -19.85
N THR A 492 -12.91 -13.94 -20.49
CA THR A 492 -12.42 -13.19 -21.65
C THR A 492 -13.35 -13.36 -22.87
N ASP A 493 -13.31 -12.41 -23.80
CA ASP A 493 -14.10 -12.45 -25.04
C ASP A 493 -13.72 -13.62 -25.94
N SER A 494 -12.43 -13.98 -25.96
CA SER A 494 -11.94 -15.14 -26.70
C SER A 494 -12.26 -16.45 -25.96
N TRP A 495 -13.24 -17.18 -26.46
CA TRP A 495 -13.53 -18.51 -25.91
C TRP A 495 -12.38 -19.50 -26.17
N ILE A 496 -11.58 -19.31 -27.24
CA ILE A 496 -10.41 -20.15 -27.53
C ILE A 496 -9.35 -19.97 -26.42
N SER A 497 -9.03 -18.73 -26.08
CA SER A 497 -8.09 -18.41 -25.00
C SER A 497 -8.63 -18.81 -23.62
N ALA A 498 -9.94 -18.68 -23.38
CA ALA A 498 -10.56 -19.11 -22.13
C ALA A 498 -10.51 -20.65 -21.97
N ALA A 499 -10.83 -21.38 -23.04
CA ALA A 499 -10.87 -22.85 -23.06
C ALA A 499 -9.49 -23.48 -22.82
N SER A 500 -8.41 -22.77 -23.16
CA SER A 500 -7.03 -23.22 -22.94
C SER A 500 -6.52 -23.01 -21.51
N PHE A 501 -7.28 -22.35 -20.62
CA PHE A 501 -6.86 -22.07 -19.24
C PHE A 501 -7.38 -23.12 -18.26
N GLN A 502 -8.69 -23.09 -17.94
CA GLN A 502 -9.37 -24.00 -17.01
C GLN A 502 -10.85 -24.16 -17.42
N GLU A 503 -11.57 -25.13 -16.84
CA GLU A 503 -13.02 -25.35 -17.06
C GLU A 503 -13.41 -25.52 -18.56
N THR A 504 -12.55 -26.14 -19.38
CA THR A 504 -12.71 -26.24 -20.85
C THR A 504 -14.10 -26.68 -21.29
N THR A 505 -14.67 -27.72 -20.67
CA THR A 505 -16.00 -28.24 -21.04
C THR A 505 -17.11 -27.20 -20.89
N LYS A 506 -17.04 -26.40 -19.82
CA LYS A 506 -18.02 -25.35 -19.55
C LYS A 506 -17.88 -24.18 -20.52
N VAL A 507 -16.64 -23.75 -20.78
CA VAL A 507 -16.36 -22.67 -21.75
C VAL A 507 -16.86 -23.04 -23.14
N LEU A 508 -16.59 -24.27 -23.59
CA LEU A 508 -17.04 -24.75 -24.91
C LEU A 508 -18.56 -24.88 -24.98
N ALA A 509 -19.21 -25.37 -23.92
CA ALA A 509 -20.67 -25.46 -23.86
C ALA A 509 -21.32 -24.07 -23.93
N ASP A 510 -20.83 -23.11 -23.14
CA ASP A 510 -21.33 -21.73 -23.15
C ASP A 510 -21.12 -21.06 -24.52
N ALA A 511 -19.96 -21.27 -25.14
CA ALA A 511 -19.65 -20.75 -26.47
C ALA A 511 -20.56 -21.36 -27.55
N ALA A 512 -20.85 -22.66 -27.47
CA ALA A 512 -21.74 -23.35 -28.40
C ALA A 512 -23.20 -22.89 -28.26
N VAL A 513 -23.69 -22.74 -27.02
CA VAL A 513 -25.06 -22.27 -26.75
C VAL A 513 -25.26 -20.84 -27.25
N GLN A 514 -24.25 -19.98 -27.10
CA GLN A 514 -24.32 -18.58 -27.55
C GLN A 514 -23.95 -18.39 -29.02
N GLY A 515 -23.41 -19.41 -29.70
CA GLY A 515 -22.89 -19.29 -31.06
C GLY A 515 -21.73 -18.28 -31.17
N LYS A 516 -20.83 -18.25 -30.17
CA LYS A 516 -19.75 -17.25 -30.11
C LYS A 516 -18.78 -17.37 -31.29
N VAL A 517 -18.44 -16.24 -31.88
CA VAL A 517 -17.40 -16.11 -32.91
C VAL A 517 -16.15 -15.49 -32.27
N ASP A 518 -14.99 -16.11 -32.47
CA ASP A 518 -13.72 -15.60 -31.96
C ASP A 518 -13.05 -14.67 -32.98
N GLY A 519 -12.60 -13.50 -32.51
CA GLY A 519 -11.95 -12.48 -33.34
C GLY A 519 -10.43 -12.66 -33.52
N LEU A 520 -9.81 -13.64 -32.85
CA LEU A 520 -8.36 -13.92 -32.92
C LEU A 520 -7.51 -12.67 -32.67
N ARG A 521 -7.86 -11.88 -31.65
CA ARG A 521 -7.20 -10.59 -31.33
C ARG A 521 -6.10 -10.72 -30.30
N GLY A 522 -6.06 -11.83 -29.56
CA GLY A 522 -5.09 -12.12 -28.52
C GLY A 522 -3.90 -12.95 -29.02
N LEU A 523 -2.93 -13.15 -28.14
CA LEU A 523 -1.74 -13.94 -28.43
C LEU A 523 -2.07 -15.44 -28.48
N LYS A 524 -2.79 -15.96 -27.48
CA LYS A 524 -3.06 -17.39 -27.33
C LYS A 524 -3.86 -17.97 -28.49
N GLU A 525 -4.90 -17.27 -28.94
CA GLU A 525 -5.71 -17.77 -30.05
C GLU A 525 -4.89 -17.92 -31.33
N ASN A 526 -4.05 -16.93 -31.65
CA ASN A 526 -3.22 -16.98 -32.84
C ASN A 526 -2.16 -18.09 -32.75
N VAL A 527 -1.57 -18.31 -31.57
CA VAL A 527 -0.66 -19.45 -31.34
C VAL A 527 -1.37 -20.78 -31.58
N ILE A 528 -2.56 -20.97 -31.00
CA ILE A 528 -3.35 -22.22 -31.14
C ILE A 528 -3.75 -22.46 -32.61
N MET A 529 -4.09 -21.39 -33.33
CA MET A 529 -4.48 -21.46 -34.74
C MET A 529 -3.29 -21.51 -35.71
N GLY A 530 -2.04 -21.44 -35.23
CA GLY A 530 -0.83 -21.42 -36.07
C GLY A 530 -0.67 -20.14 -36.89
N ARG A 531 -1.23 -19.01 -36.43
CA ARG A 531 -1.08 -17.68 -37.04
C ARG A 531 0.00 -16.88 -36.32
N LEU A 532 0.54 -15.89 -37.02
CA LEU A 532 1.41 -14.88 -36.42
C LEU A 532 0.68 -14.15 -35.30
N ILE A 533 1.31 -14.04 -34.12
CA ILE A 533 0.75 -13.33 -32.97
C ILE A 533 0.60 -11.83 -33.27
N PRO A 534 -0.42 -11.14 -32.73
CA PRO A 534 -0.62 -9.71 -32.92
C PRO A 534 0.28 -8.86 -32.00
N ALA A 535 1.58 -9.17 -31.96
CA ALA A 535 2.61 -8.44 -31.20
C ALA A 535 3.95 -8.50 -31.94
N GLY A 536 4.85 -7.55 -31.66
CA GLY A 536 6.13 -7.41 -32.34
C GLY A 536 5.98 -7.36 -33.86
N THR A 537 6.83 -8.10 -34.57
CA THR A 537 6.82 -8.24 -36.05
C THR A 537 5.53 -8.81 -36.62
N GLY A 538 4.67 -9.38 -35.77
CA GLY A 538 3.37 -9.89 -36.17
C GLY A 538 2.30 -8.81 -36.34
N LEU A 539 2.53 -7.54 -36.01
CA LEU A 539 1.56 -6.48 -36.30
C LEU A 539 1.53 -6.13 -37.81
N PRO A 540 0.35 -5.84 -38.39
CA PRO A 540 0.23 -5.48 -39.82
C PRO A 540 1.17 -4.35 -40.24
N GLN A 541 1.31 -3.33 -39.39
CA GLN A 541 2.18 -2.17 -39.61
C GLN A 541 3.67 -2.50 -39.75
N TYR A 542 4.13 -3.69 -39.35
CA TYR A 542 5.52 -4.15 -39.52
C TYR A 542 5.66 -5.20 -40.62
N ARG A 543 4.55 -5.78 -41.10
CA ARG A 543 4.56 -6.77 -42.18
C ARG A 543 4.65 -6.13 -43.56
N GLU A 544 4.07 -4.94 -43.71
CA GLU A 544 3.99 -4.20 -44.97
C GLU A 544 5.13 -3.20 -45.14
N VAL A 545 6.16 -3.25 -44.29
CA VAL A 545 7.31 -2.35 -44.36
C VAL A 545 8.40 -3.02 -45.18
N ASP A 546 8.72 -2.43 -46.33
CA ASP A 546 9.94 -2.77 -47.06
C ASP A 546 11.13 -2.23 -46.26
N ILE A 547 11.97 -3.14 -45.76
CA ILE A 547 13.22 -2.80 -45.11
C ILE A 547 14.16 -2.32 -46.20
N GLN A 548 14.32 -1.00 -46.32
CA GLN A 548 15.46 -0.42 -47.01
C GLN A 548 16.70 -0.74 -46.16
N LEU A 549 17.31 -1.89 -46.44
CA LEU A 549 18.71 -2.10 -46.07
C LEU A 549 19.45 -0.92 -46.67
N ALA A 550 20.16 -0.16 -45.84
CA ALA A 550 21.05 0.89 -46.32
C ALA A 550 22.10 0.23 -47.23
N GLN A 551 21.80 0.13 -48.53
CA GLN A 551 22.78 -0.27 -49.52
C GLN A 551 23.74 0.91 -49.67
N GLU A 552 25.01 0.61 -49.45
CA GLU A 552 26.16 1.33 -50.02
C GLU A 552 26.37 2.76 -49.52
N TYR A 553 26.84 2.88 -48.27
CA TYR A 553 27.96 3.82 -48.06
C TYR A 553 29.20 3.22 -48.74
N GLU A 554 29.30 3.37 -50.07
CA GLU A 554 30.61 3.34 -50.72
C GLU A 554 31.40 4.55 -50.20
N GLY A 555 32.47 4.26 -49.44
CA GLY A 555 33.56 5.21 -49.24
C GLY A 555 33.68 5.85 -47.86
N GLU A 556 33.80 5.06 -46.81
CA GLU A 556 34.76 5.39 -45.75
C GLU A 556 35.30 4.09 -45.16
N GLN A 557 36.62 3.92 -45.25
CA GLN A 557 37.33 2.73 -44.79
C GLN A 557 37.08 2.54 -43.31
N ALA A 558 36.22 1.58 -42.95
CA ALA A 558 36.17 1.07 -41.59
C ALA A 558 37.50 0.36 -41.30
N GLU A 559 38.32 0.93 -40.42
CA GLU A 559 39.46 0.23 -39.85
C GLU A 559 38.99 -1.08 -39.20
N PRO A 560 39.68 -2.21 -39.42
CA PRO A 560 39.26 -3.47 -38.85
C PRO A 560 39.36 -3.41 -37.32
N LEU A 561 38.24 -3.68 -36.65
CA LEU A 561 38.17 -3.93 -35.22
C LEU A 561 39.19 -5.04 -34.85
N PRO A 562 39.98 -4.87 -33.78
CA PRO A 562 40.94 -5.89 -33.37
C PRO A 562 40.20 -7.18 -33.01
N GLU A 563 40.65 -8.29 -33.57
CA GLU A 563 40.11 -9.63 -33.32
C GLU A 563 40.02 -9.90 -31.80
N ALA A 564 38.84 -10.33 -31.35
CA ALA A 564 38.64 -10.81 -30.00
C ALA A 564 39.57 -11.99 -29.75
N THR A 565 40.59 -11.77 -28.93
CA THR A 565 41.49 -12.81 -28.43
C THR A 565 40.67 -13.93 -27.78
N ALA A 566 40.97 -15.17 -28.19
CA ALA A 566 40.40 -16.40 -27.66
C ALA A 566 40.37 -16.44 -26.12
N PRO A 567 39.40 -17.16 -25.51
CA PRO A 567 39.32 -17.26 -24.06
C PRO A 567 40.60 -17.86 -23.48
N VAL A 568 41.22 -17.12 -22.56
CA VAL A 568 42.39 -17.56 -21.80
C VAL A 568 41.98 -18.78 -20.97
N ALA A 569 42.60 -19.92 -21.25
CA ALA A 569 42.49 -21.12 -20.43
C ALA A 569 43.01 -20.84 -19.01
N LEU A 570 42.20 -21.14 -17.99
CA LEU A 570 42.61 -21.13 -16.59
C LEU A 570 43.81 -22.08 -16.39
N PRO A 571 44.92 -21.63 -15.78
CA PRO A 571 46.01 -22.54 -15.45
C PRO A 571 45.56 -23.48 -14.32
N GLY A 572 45.75 -24.78 -14.57
CA GLY A 572 45.43 -25.84 -13.63
C GLY A 572 46.17 -25.69 -12.30
N ALA A 573 45.44 -25.94 -11.22
CA ALA A 573 46.00 -26.18 -9.91
C ALA A 573 46.78 -27.51 -9.93
N GLY A 574 48.09 -27.39 -10.10
CA GLY A 574 49.06 -28.48 -9.96
C GLY A 574 50.33 -27.94 -9.35
N ALA A 575 50.33 -27.73 -8.02
CA ALA A 575 51.53 -27.48 -7.25
C ALA A 575 51.86 -28.73 -6.45
N GLU A 576 52.80 -29.50 -6.97
CA GLU A 576 53.55 -30.53 -6.25
C GLU A 576 54.30 -29.88 -5.07
N LEU A 577 54.20 -30.51 -3.90
CA LEU A 577 55.03 -30.24 -2.73
C LEU A 577 56.46 -30.75 -3.00
N PRO A 578 57.52 -29.97 -2.76
CA PRO A 578 58.85 -30.53 -2.62
C PRO A 578 59.06 -30.98 -1.17
N ALA A 579 59.54 -32.21 -1.03
CA ALA A 579 60.03 -32.77 0.22
C ALA A 579 61.29 -32.05 0.69
N SER A 580 61.31 -31.60 1.95
CA SER A 580 62.45 -31.49 2.88
C SER A 580 61.93 -31.16 4.26
#